data_AF-A0A3P7LWQ8-F1
#
_entry.id   AF-A0A3P7LWQ8-F1
#
_cell.length_a   1.000
_cell.length_b   1.000
_cell.length_c   1.000
_cell.angle_alpha   90.00
_cell.angle_beta   90.00
_cell.angle_gamma   90.00
#
_symmetry.space_group_name_H-M   'P 1'
#
loop_
_entity.id
_entity.type
_entity.pdbx_description
1 polymer ?
#
loop_
_entity_poly.entity_id
_entity_poly.type
_entity_poly.pdbx_seq_one_letter_code
_entity_poly.pdbx_strand_id
1 'polypeptide(L)' 'MWTPCSPGDPNAVEMDWTSIASNKLKEPIVSREDMIHSLERSKPTVNEDDLKKLRKFTEDFGQEG' A
#
# COMPACT_ATOMS: atom_id res chain seq x y z
N MET A 1 -26.11 3.93 -4.16
CA MET A 1 -24.63 3.80 -4.18
C MET A 1 -24.26 3.10 -2.89
N TRP A 2 -23.55 1.98 -2.97
CA TRP A 2 -23.27 1.06 -1.89
C TRP A 2 -21.81 1.18 -1.50
N THR A 3 -21.55 1.32 -0.21
CA THR A 3 -20.19 1.36 0.36
C THR A 3 -20.11 0.30 1.45
N PRO A 4 -18.97 -0.38 1.60
CA PRO A 4 -18.71 -1.17 2.80
C PRO A 4 -18.91 -0.33 4.06
N CYS A 5 -19.50 -0.93 5.09
CA CYS A 5 -19.77 -0.31 6.39
C CYS A 5 -19.67 -1.38 7.49
N SER A 6 -19.71 -0.97 8.76
CA SER A 6 -19.66 -1.90 9.88
C SER A 6 -21.01 -2.62 10.05
N PRO A 7 -21.04 -3.89 10.49
CA PRO A 7 -22.30 -4.63 10.67
C PRO A 7 -23.28 -3.98 11.66
N GLY A 8 -22.78 -3.17 12.59
CA GLY A 8 -23.59 -2.43 13.58
C GLY A 8 -24.09 -1.07 13.09
N ASP A 9 -23.71 -0.63 11.89
CA ASP A 9 -24.11 0.68 11.39
C ASP A 9 -25.62 0.70 11.06
N PRO A 10 -26.33 1.81 11.35
CA PRO A 10 -27.73 1.93 10.96
C PRO A 10 -27.91 1.73 9.46
N ASN A 11 -28.85 0.87 9.08
CA ASN A 11 -29.14 0.49 7.69
C ASN A 11 -28.05 -0.35 7.00
N ALA A 12 -27.17 -1.00 7.76
CA ALA A 12 -26.29 -2.04 7.21
C ALA A 12 -27.13 -3.17 6.61
N VAL A 13 -26.79 -3.56 5.37
CA VAL A 13 -27.43 -4.67 4.66
C VAL A 13 -26.34 -5.65 4.25
N GLU A 14 -26.47 -6.90 4.67
CA GLU A 14 -25.57 -7.97 4.29
C GLU A 14 -25.81 -8.37 2.83
N MET A 15 -24.78 -8.29 1.99
CA MET A 15 -24.80 -8.68 0.59
C MET A 15 -23.37 -9.00 0.10
N ASP A 16 -23.25 -9.83 -0.92
CA ASP A 16 -21.96 -10.09 -1.57
C ASP A 16 -21.59 -8.97 -2.56
N TRP A 17 -20.32 -8.58 -2.59
CA TRP A 17 -19.85 -7.47 -3.44
C TRP A 17 -20.04 -7.76 -4.94
N THR A 18 -20.02 -9.04 -5.34
CA THR A 18 -20.23 -9.44 -6.75
C THR A 18 -21.67 -9.22 -7.23
N SER A 19 -22.61 -9.08 -6.30
CA SER A 19 -24.02 -8.80 -6.61
C SER A 19 -24.30 -7.31 -6.89
N ILE A 20 -23.32 -6.44 -6.62
CA ILE A 20 -23.44 -4.98 -6.78
C ILE A 20 -22.94 -4.58 -8.18
N ALA A 21 -23.79 -3.92 -8.97
CA ALA A 21 -23.37 -3.34 -10.25
C ALA A 21 -22.26 -2.30 -10.05
N SER A 22 -21.24 -2.29 -10.92
CA SER A 22 -20.04 -1.44 -10.78
C SER A 22 -20.37 0.06 -10.66
N ASN A 23 -21.39 0.55 -11.37
CA ASN A 23 -21.82 1.95 -11.31
C ASN A 23 -22.59 2.32 -10.01
N LYS A 24 -22.87 1.34 -9.16
CA LYS A 24 -23.51 1.51 -7.86
C LYS A 24 -22.55 1.24 -6.71
N LEU A 25 -21.33 0.76 -6.97
CA LEU A 25 -20.31 0.55 -5.95
C LEU A 25 -19.59 1.88 -5.67
N LYS A 26 -19.37 2.18 -4.40
CA LYS A 26 -18.54 3.28 -3.93
C LYS A 26 -17.44 2.69 -3.06
N GLU A 27 -16.24 2.68 -3.62
CA GLU A 27 -15.04 2.26 -2.94
C GLU A 27 -14.71 3.19 -1.75
N PRO A 28 -14.16 2.64 -0.66
CA PRO A 28 -13.63 3.46 0.43
C PRO A 28 -12.41 4.26 -0.05
N ILE A 29 -12.20 5.42 0.56
CA ILE A 29 -11.03 6.26 0.29
C ILE A 29 -9.83 5.65 1.00
N VAL A 30 -8.69 5.59 0.31
CA VAL A 30 -7.41 5.18 0.92
C VAL A 30 -7.03 6.17 2.03
N SER A 31 -6.82 5.65 3.23
CA SER A 31 -6.46 6.44 4.41
C SER A 31 -4.97 6.36 4.74
N ARG A 32 -4.54 7.13 5.75
CA ARG A 32 -3.19 7.05 6.27
C ARG A 32 -2.90 5.67 6.89
N GLU A 33 -3.90 5.09 7.55
CA GLU A 33 -3.80 3.78 8.20
C GLU A 33 -3.52 2.67 7.17
N ASP A 34 -4.12 2.74 5.97
CA ASP A 34 -3.80 1.83 4.86
C ASP A 34 -2.32 1.89 4.45
N MET A 35 -1.76 3.10 4.41
CA MET A 35 -0.33 3.32 4.10
C MET A 35 0.58 2.77 5.19
N ILE A 36 0.21 2.96 6.47
CA ILE A 36 0.98 2.42 7.61
C ILE A 36 1.00 0.89 7.54
N HIS A 37 -0.16 0.25 7.36
CA HIS A 37 -0.23 -1.21 7.22
C HIS A 37 0.54 -1.74 6.01
N SER A 38 0.56 -0.99 4.92
CA SER A 38 1.35 -1.34 3.73
C SER A 38 2.86 -1.26 4.01
N LEU A 39 3.30 -0.24 4.75
CA LEU A 39 4.69 -0.06 5.14
C LEU A 39 5.16 -1.15 6.10
N GLU A 40 4.36 -1.52 7.09
CA GLU A 40 4.68 -2.59 8.06
C GLU A 40 4.95 -3.94 7.39
N ARG A 41 4.24 -4.22 6.28
CA ARG A 41 4.38 -5.48 5.53
C ARG A 41 5.52 -5.44 4.50
N SER A 42 5.98 -4.24 4.15
CA SER A 42 7.01 -4.02 3.13
C SER A 42 8.39 -3.99 3.78
N LYS A 43 9.17 -5.07 3.60
CA LYS A 43 10.54 -5.12 4.13
C LYS A 43 11.48 -4.29 3.25
N PRO A 44 12.50 -3.63 3.85
CA PRO A 44 13.57 -3.01 3.08
C PRO A 44 14.24 -4.04 2.15
N THR A 45 14.38 -3.68 0.88
CA THR A 45 14.95 -4.58 -0.15
C THR A 45 16.47 -4.45 -0.29
N VAL A 46 17.04 -3.36 0.21
CA VAL A 46 18.47 -3.08 0.15
C VAL A 46 19.04 -3.16 1.56
N ASN A 47 20.10 -3.95 1.73
CA ASN A 47 20.83 -4.07 2.98
C ASN A 47 22.05 -3.13 3.00
N GLU A 48 22.64 -2.96 4.18
CA GLU A 48 23.79 -2.08 4.39
C GLU A 48 25.04 -2.53 3.63
N ASP A 49 25.24 -3.83 3.43
CA ASP A 49 26.43 -4.33 2.75
C ASP A 49 26.41 -4.03 1.25
N ASP A 50 25.22 -4.03 0.63
CA ASP A 50 25.06 -3.59 -0.75
C ASP A 50 25.36 -2.10 -0.89
N LEU A 51 24.97 -1.28 0.08
CA LEU A 51 25.31 0.14 0.11
C LEU A 51 26.83 0.37 0.23
N LYS A 52 27.55 -0.44 1.02
CA LYS A 52 29.02 -0.34 1.14
C LYS A 52 29.72 -0.62 -0.19
N LYS A 53 29.28 -1.62 -0.94
CA LYS A 53 29.85 -1.95 -2.27
C LYS A 53 29.67 -0.79 -3.24
N LEU A 54 28.46 -0.21 -3.27
CA LEU A 54 28.15 0.93 -4.12
C LEU A 54 28.99 2.15 -3.75
N ARG A 55 29.12 2.44 -2.45
CA ARG A 55 29.94 3.56 -1.97
C ARG A 55 31.40 3.40 -2.38
N LYS A 56 31.97 2.21 -2.20
CA LYS A 56 33.36 1.93 -2.61
C LYS A 56 33.55 2.16 -4.11
N PHE A 57 32.63 1.67 -4.95
CA PHE A 57 32.70 1.92 -6.39
C PHE A 57 32.65 3.43 -6.69
N THR A 58 31.76 4.18 -6.04
CA THR A 58 31.69 5.63 -6.22
C THR A 58 32.95 6.35 -5.76
N GLU A 59 33.59 5.92 -4.66
CA GLU A 59 34.84 6.48 -4.15
C GLU A 59 36.04 6.18 -5.08
N ASP A 60 36.10 4.98 -5.64
CA ASP A 60 37.21 4.52 -6.49
C ASP A 60 37.19 5.17 -7.90
N PHE A 61 36.00 5.47 -8.45
CA PHE A 61 35.84 5.89 -9.84
C PHE A 61 35.23 7.29 -10.01
N GLY A 62 34.55 7.83 -8.99
CA GLY A 62 33.87 9.11 -9.10
C GLY A 62 32.75 9.10 -10.15
N GLN A 63 32.53 10.24 -10.80
CA GLN A 63 31.46 10.42 -11.79
C GLN A 63 31.94 10.26 -13.24
N GLU A 64 33.25 10.33 -13.48
CA GLU A 64 33.88 10.28 -14.81
C GLU A 64 34.72 9.01 -15.04
N GLY A 65 34.63 8.02 -14.14
CA GLY A 65 35.39 6.77 -14.22
C GLY A 65 34.90 5.79 -15.28
#